data_AF-A0A813PJW3-F1
#
_entry.id   AF-A0A813PJW3-F1
#
_cell.length_a   1.000
_cell.length_b   1.000
_cell.length_c   1.000
_cell.angle_alpha   90.00
_cell.angle_beta   90.00
_cell.angle_gamma   90.00
#
_symmetry.space_group_name_H-M   'P 1'
#
loop_
_entity.id
_entity.type
_entity.pdbx_description
1 polymer ?
#
loop_
_entity_poly.entity_id
_entity_poly.type
_entity_poly.pdbx_seq_one_letter_code
_entity_poly.pdbx_strand_id
1 'polypeptide(L)'
;MTSRNLTSNFLEFRNRAVRDRNYNTDDKSTDDRTALIENEEEIVQFENNLPPSWIETQRRIQLQFDQVRSRMKRLTQLHDKHLTRPDFDENSSEEKEIESTTKDITAMLNSCHISVQQISNQTNQSQTNVYDKRLANNIVQATASALQDLTIKFRKCQSNYLHKLQARKENFNKTMPDMEIDIHSNPFGDQDSKSNFDQISLTSEDQLQLTSQNVQFLEKRDKEIKEVLKSIEDVNEIFRDVASIVASQGTILDQIDYNIENAVIQVEQGKQHLQKAVEHKKRGLKFKLILIGIGVSILLFIIFITVISR
;
A
#
# COMPACT_ATOMS: atom_id res chain seq x y z
N MET A 1 -25.95 -12.81 -3.71
CA MET A 1 -25.13 -13.80 -4.45
C MET A 1 -24.81 -14.94 -3.49
N THR A 2 -25.26 -16.15 -3.81
CA THR A 2 -25.01 -17.35 -2.99
C THR A 2 -23.74 -18.02 -3.50
N SER A 3 -22.68 -18.11 -2.70
CA SER A 3 -21.45 -18.83 -3.07
C SER A 3 -21.48 -20.25 -2.51
N ARG A 4 -21.03 -21.23 -3.31
CA ARG A 4 -20.88 -22.63 -2.88
C ARG A 4 -19.40 -22.96 -2.81
N ASN A 5 -18.93 -23.32 -1.62
CA ASN A 5 -17.56 -23.78 -1.42
C ASN A 5 -17.43 -25.24 -1.90
N LEU A 6 -16.55 -25.48 -2.87
CA LEU A 6 -16.27 -26.81 -3.45
C LEU A 6 -14.90 -27.36 -3.05
N THR A 7 -14.20 -26.69 -2.13
CA THR A 7 -12.84 -27.03 -1.73
C THR A 7 -12.77 -28.43 -1.13
N SER A 8 -13.78 -28.85 -0.35
CA SER A 8 -13.84 -30.21 0.22
C SER A 8 -13.90 -31.28 -0.87
N ASN A 9 -14.80 -31.13 -1.84
CA ASN A 9 -14.94 -32.05 -2.96
C ASN A 9 -13.67 -32.09 -3.81
N PHE A 10 -13.06 -30.93 -4.05
CA PHE A 10 -11.79 -30.84 -4.77
C PHE A 10 -10.67 -31.61 -4.05
N LEU A 11 -10.54 -31.45 -2.72
CA LEU A 11 -9.54 -32.17 -1.93
C LEU A 11 -9.78 -33.67 -1.96
N GLU A 12 -11.04 -34.10 -1.90
CA GLU A 12 -11.42 -35.51 -1.99
C GLU A 12 -11.01 -36.11 -3.34
N PHE A 13 -11.36 -35.46 -4.46
CA PHE A 13 -10.98 -35.91 -5.79
C PHE A 13 -9.47 -35.89 -6.01
N ARG A 14 -8.76 -34.87 -5.52
CA ARG A 14 -7.29 -34.80 -5.57
C ARG A 14 -6.65 -35.95 -4.81
N ASN A 15 -7.09 -36.19 -3.58
CA ASN A 15 -6.55 -37.25 -2.73
C ASN A 15 -6.89 -38.65 -3.28
N ARG A 16 -8.02 -38.80 -3.97
CA ARG A 16 -8.40 -40.02 -4.68
C ARG A 16 -7.53 -40.26 -5.91
N ALA A 17 -7.29 -39.23 -6.73
CA ALA A 17 -6.43 -39.32 -7.91
C ALA A 17 -4.97 -39.67 -7.56
N VAL A 18 -4.43 -39.13 -6.46
CA VAL A 18 -3.09 -39.50 -5.95
C VAL A 18 -3.06 -40.97 -5.51
N ARG A 19 -4.10 -41.44 -4.81
CA ARG A 19 -4.20 -42.85 -4.40
C ARG A 19 -4.31 -43.80 -5.59
N ASP A 20 -5.12 -43.46 -6.59
CA ASP A 20 -5.27 -44.27 -7.81
C ASP A 20 -3.97 -44.32 -8.63
N ARG A 21 -3.16 -43.26 -8.60
CA ARG A 21 -1.82 -43.25 -9.23
C ARG A 21 -0.87 -44.22 -8.52
N ASN A 22 -0.85 -44.21 -7.19
CA ASN A 22 0.04 -45.08 -6.41
C ASN A 22 -0.38 -46.56 -6.49
N TYR A 23 -1.68 -46.85 -6.52
CA TYR A 23 -2.19 -48.22 -6.69
C TYR A 23 -1.82 -48.82 -8.06
N ASN A 24 -1.79 -48.00 -9.12
CA ASN A 24 -1.39 -48.45 -10.46
C ASN A 24 0.13 -48.62 -10.63
N THR A 25 0.95 -48.11 -9.71
CA THR A 25 2.41 -48.36 -9.68
C THR A 25 2.75 -49.66 -8.96
N ASP A 26 1.95 -50.08 -7.98
CA ASP A 26 2.22 -51.31 -7.21
C ASP A 26 1.88 -52.60 -7.99
N ASP A 27 0.99 -52.54 -8.99
CA ASP A 27 0.58 -53.70 -9.80
C ASP A 27 1.45 -53.95 -11.05
N LYS A 28 2.54 -53.19 -11.21
CA LYS A 28 3.56 -53.41 -12.26
C LYS A 28 4.92 -53.72 -11.65
N SER A 29 5.10 -55.01 -11.33
CA SER A 29 6.38 -55.71 -11.29
C SER A 29 7.42 -55.13 -10.32
N THR A 30 7.45 -55.73 -9.13
CA THR A 30 8.56 -55.73 -8.18
C THR A 30 9.80 -56.48 -8.69
N ASP A 31 10.20 -56.32 -9.95
CA ASP A 31 11.42 -56.97 -10.46
C ASP A 31 12.04 -56.11 -11.56
N ASP A 32 13.29 -55.72 -11.42
CA ASP A 32 14.15 -55.01 -12.38
C ASP A 32 13.98 -53.50 -12.66
N ARG A 33 12.85 -52.82 -12.37
CA ARG A 33 12.78 -51.34 -12.55
C ARG A 33 13.10 -50.53 -11.29
N THR A 34 12.97 -51.14 -10.11
CA THR A 34 13.27 -50.51 -8.82
C THR A 34 14.77 -50.47 -8.49
N ALA A 35 15.59 -51.26 -9.19
CA ALA A 35 17.06 -51.25 -9.04
C ALA A 35 17.77 -50.26 -9.99
N LEU A 36 17.07 -49.72 -11.01
CA LEU A 36 17.56 -48.69 -11.92
C LEU A 36 17.05 -47.29 -11.56
N ILE A 37 16.19 -47.18 -10.55
CA ILE A 37 16.00 -45.94 -9.82
C ILE A 37 17.14 -45.96 -8.79
N GLU A 38 18.33 -45.55 -9.26
CA GLU A 38 19.32 -44.93 -8.39
C GLU A 38 18.57 -44.01 -7.43
N ASN A 39 18.99 -43.92 -6.17
CA ASN A 39 18.45 -42.97 -5.20
C ASN A 39 18.74 -41.51 -5.65
N GLU A 40 18.24 -41.11 -6.81
CA GLU A 40 17.63 -39.81 -6.98
C GLU A 40 16.42 -39.84 -6.05
N GLU A 41 16.68 -39.58 -4.77
CA GLU A 41 16.00 -38.46 -4.17
C GLU A 41 16.01 -37.37 -5.26
N GLU A 42 14.95 -37.31 -6.08
CA GLU A 42 14.39 -36.04 -6.49
C GLU A 42 14.13 -35.34 -5.15
N ILE A 43 15.22 -34.79 -4.57
CA ILE A 43 15.27 -33.41 -4.17
C ILE A 43 14.56 -32.74 -5.34
N VAL A 44 13.24 -32.61 -5.20
CA VAL A 44 12.51 -31.48 -5.74
C VAL A 44 13.43 -30.36 -5.32
N GLN A 45 14.28 -29.93 -6.24
CA GLN A 45 14.97 -28.69 -6.13
C GLN A 45 13.79 -27.76 -6.04
N PHE A 46 13.37 -27.46 -4.81
CA PHE A 46 12.83 -26.17 -4.46
C PHE A 46 13.97 -25.24 -4.80
N GLU A 47 14.14 -25.03 -6.11
CA GLU A 47 14.86 -23.95 -6.73
C GLU A 47 14.43 -22.77 -5.90
N ASN A 48 15.36 -22.31 -5.07
CA ASN A 48 15.13 -21.51 -3.89
C ASN A 48 14.02 -20.48 -4.14
N ASN A 49 12.77 -20.85 -3.79
CA ASN A 49 11.57 -20.01 -3.93
C ASN A 49 11.59 -18.97 -2.80
N LEU A 50 12.75 -18.36 -2.57
CA LEU A 50 12.85 -17.24 -1.69
C LEU A 50 11.97 -16.16 -2.30
N PRO A 51 11.03 -15.60 -1.52
CA PRO A 51 10.21 -14.49 -1.98
C PRO A 51 11.16 -13.40 -2.50
N PRO A 52 10.87 -12.78 -3.66
CA PRO A 52 11.66 -11.68 -4.18
C PRO A 52 11.98 -10.66 -3.10
N SER A 53 13.19 -10.12 -3.11
CA SER A 53 13.68 -9.18 -2.09
C SER A 53 12.77 -7.96 -1.88
N TRP A 54 12.05 -7.54 -2.92
CA TRP A 54 11.07 -6.46 -2.84
C TRP A 54 9.85 -6.79 -1.96
N ILE A 55 9.52 -8.07 -1.74
CA ILE A 55 8.43 -8.49 -0.83
C ILE A 55 8.75 -8.09 0.61
N GLU A 56 10.02 -8.18 1.01
CA GLU A 56 10.43 -7.75 2.35
C GLU A 56 10.35 -6.23 2.51
N THR A 57 10.78 -5.49 1.48
CA THR A 57 10.58 -4.04 1.41
C THR A 57 9.09 -3.69 1.50
N GLN A 58 8.22 -4.47 0.85
CA GLN A 58 6.78 -4.28 0.91
C GLN A 58 6.20 -4.51 2.32
N ARG A 59 6.61 -5.56 3.02
CA ARG A 59 6.20 -5.79 4.42
C ARG A 59 6.62 -4.64 5.32
N ARG A 60 7.84 -4.15 5.14
CA ARG A 60 8.36 -2.98 5.87
C ARG A 60 7.51 -1.73 5.63
N ILE A 61 7.11 -1.45 4.39
CA ILE A 61 6.22 -0.33 4.06
C ILE A 61 4.86 -0.46 4.77
N GLN A 62 4.26 -1.66 4.75
CA GLN A 62 2.97 -1.88 5.43
C GLN A 62 3.06 -1.62 6.94
N LEU A 63 4.13 -2.09 7.60
CA LEU A 63 4.36 -1.80 9.02
C LEU A 63 4.54 -0.29 9.26
N GLN A 64 5.28 0.41 8.39
CA GLN A 64 5.43 1.85 8.49
C GLN A 64 4.10 2.60 8.31
N PHE A 65 3.22 2.15 7.41
CA PHE A 65 1.88 2.73 7.24
C PHE A 65 1.03 2.61 8.51
N ASP A 66 1.05 1.46 9.17
CA ASP A 66 0.28 1.28 10.41
C ASP A 66 0.85 2.13 11.55
N GLN A 67 2.17 2.27 11.63
CA GLN A 67 2.80 3.19 12.58
C GLN A 67 2.44 4.66 12.28
N VAL A 68 2.47 5.09 11.01
CA VAL A 68 2.04 6.44 10.59
C VAL A 68 0.57 6.68 10.99
N ARG A 69 -0.33 5.73 10.73
CA ARG A 69 -1.74 5.83 11.12
C ARG A 69 -1.91 6.00 12.63
N SER A 70 -1.15 5.22 13.42
CA SER A 70 -1.16 5.33 14.88
C SER A 70 -0.67 6.70 15.36
N ARG A 71 0.47 7.18 14.82
CA ARG A 71 1.03 8.50 15.13
C ARG A 71 0.11 9.64 14.72
N MET A 72 -0.53 9.55 13.56
CA MET A 72 -1.54 10.53 13.11
C MET A 72 -2.73 10.59 14.07
N LYS A 73 -3.23 9.44 14.56
CA LYS A 73 -4.31 9.41 15.54
C LYS A 73 -3.89 10.07 16.86
N ARG A 74 -2.67 9.82 17.31
CA ARG A 74 -2.09 10.49 18.48
C ARG A 74 -1.95 12.00 18.26
N LEU A 75 -1.48 12.42 17.09
CA LEU A 75 -1.36 13.83 16.72
C LEU A 75 -2.73 14.54 16.76
N THR A 76 -3.79 13.92 16.23
CA THR A 76 -5.15 14.48 16.31
C THR A 76 -5.60 14.66 17.77
N GLN A 77 -5.32 13.68 18.65
CA GLN A 77 -5.64 13.81 20.07
C GLN A 77 -4.86 14.93 20.76
N LEU A 78 -3.59 15.11 20.41
CA LEU A 78 -2.76 16.20 20.93
C LEU A 78 -3.25 17.56 20.44
N HIS A 79 -3.62 17.66 19.16
CA HIS A 79 -4.24 18.86 18.58
C HIS A 79 -5.53 19.23 19.33
N ASP A 80 -6.45 18.29 19.53
CA ASP A 80 -7.70 18.55 20.24
C ASP A 80 -7.46 18.87 21.73
N LYS A 81 -6.48 18.23 22.39
CA LYS A 81 -6.07 18.57 23.77
C LYS A 81 -5.51 19.99 23.86
N HIS A 82 -4.65 20.39 22.92
CA HIS A 82 -4.07 21.73 22.89
C HIS A 82 -5.15 22.80 22.65
N LEU A 83 -6.11 22.52 21.77
CA LEU A 83 -7.20 23.44 21.46
C LEU A 83 -8.25 23.59 22.57
N THR A 84 -8.41 22.60 23.45
CA THR A 84 -9.44 22.61 24.52
C THR A 84 -8.97 23.23 25.84
N ARG A 85 -7.66 23.44 26.02
CA ARG A 85 -7.13 24.04 27.25
C ARG A 85 -7.15 25.57 27.22
N PRO A 86 -7.42 26.23 28.36
CA PRO A 86 -7.18 27.67 28.55
C PRO A 86 -5.67 27.97 28.48
N ASP A 87 -5.26 29.08 27.84
CA ASP A 87 -3.85 29.47 27.58
C ASP A 87 -3.01 29.82 28.84
N PHE A 88 -3.53 29.61 30.05
CA PHE A 88 -2.84 29.98 31.30
C PHE A 88 -1.78 28.97 31.77
N ASP A 89 -1.67 27.82 31.10
CA ASP A 89 -0.73 26.75 31.46
C ASP A 89 0.51 26.79 30.54
N GLU A 90 1.63 26.26 31.02
CA GLU A 90 2.92 26.29 30.31
C GLU A 90 2.92 25.35 29.08
N ASN A 91 2.28 25.77 27.97
CA ASN A 91 2.07 24.98 26.74
C ASN A 91 3.36 24.50 26.03
N SER A 92 4.56 24.74 26.57
CA SER A 92 5.83 24.39 25.95
C SER A 92 6.01 22.88 25.77
N SER A 93 5.50 22.06 26.69
CA SER A 93 5.66 20.59 26.62
C SER A 93 4.79 19.99 25.51
N GLU A 94 3.51 20.34 25.45
CA GLU A 94 2.59 19.86 24.43
C GLU A 94 2.94 20.37 23.03
N GLU A 95 3.35 21.63 22.88
CA GLU A 95 3.81 22.17 21.60
C GLU A 95 5.04 21.41 21.09
N LYS A 96 6.00 21.10 21.97
CA LYS A 96 7.14 20.25 21.62
C LYS A 96 6.72 18.83 21.24
N GLU A 97 5.74 18.24 21.93
CA GLU A 97 5.23 16.90 21.60
C GLU A 97 4.53 16.88 20.23
N ILE A 98 3.76 17.92 19.90
CA ILE A 98 3.10 18.11 18.61
C ILE A 98 4.14 18.29 17.51
N GLU A 99 5.14 19.15 17.72
CA GLU A 99 6.22 19.40 16.76
C GLU A 99 7.04 18.12 16.51
N SER A 100 7.42 17.40 17.57
CA SER A 100 8.14 16.12 17.47
C SER A 100 7.32 15.08 16.71
N THR A 101 6.05 14.90 17.05
CA THR A 101 5.18 13.92 16.40
C THR A 101 4.94 14.27 14.93
N THR A 102 4.84 15.57 14.61
CA THR A 102 4.70 16.06 13.24
C THR A 102 5.95 15.76 12.42
N LYS A 103 7.14 16.06 12.95
CA LYS A 103 8.43 15.73 12.30
C LYS A 103 8.59 14.23 12.10
N ASP A 104 8.24 13.43 13.10
CA ASP A 104 8.28 11.97 13.01
C ASP A 104 7.38 11.46 11.87
N ILE A 105 6.13 11.95 11.78
CA ILE A 105 5.21 11.54 10.71
C ILE A 105 5.77 11.94 9.34
N THR A 106 6.29 13.15 9.17
CA THR A 106 6.90 13.59 7.90
C THR A 106 8.10 12.73 7.53
N ALA A 107 8.98 12.41 8.48
CA ALA A 107 10.12 11.54 8.26
C ALA A 107 9.71 10.11 7.88
N MET A 108 8.64 9.58 8.50
CA MET A 108 8.09 8.26 8.17
C MET A 108 7.43 8.24 6.79
N LEU A 109 6.69 9.29 6.41
CA LEU A 109 6.10 9.43 5.07
C LEU A 109 7.21 9.48 4.01
N ASN A 110 8.29 10.23 4.27
CA ASN A 110 9.44 10.26 3.36
C ASN A 110 10.15 8.90 3.27
N SER A 111 10.32 8.21 4.41
CA SER A 111 10.90 6.86 4.42
C SER A 111 10.06 5.86 3.64
N CYS A 112 8.73 5.97 3.71
CA CYS A 112 7.81 5.17 2.90
C CYS A 112 7.99 5.49 1.41
N HIS A 113 8.05 6.78 1.07
CA HIS A 113 8.27 7.24 -0.31
C HIS A 113 9.55 6.66 -0.91
N ILE A 114 10.69 6.80 -0.22
CA ILE A 114 11.98 6.23 -0.65
C ILE A 114 11.88 4.71 -0.81
N SER A 115 11.16 4.04 0.09
CA SER A 115 11.00 2.57 0.02
C SER A 115 10.16 2.13 -1.18
N VAL A 116 9.13 2.90 -1.56
CA VAL A 116 8.33 2.65 -2.78
C VAL A 116 9.21 2.84 -4.02
N GLN A 117 10.03 3.89 -4.07
CA GLN A 117 11.00 4.09 -5.15
C GLN A 117 12.04 2.99 -5.22
N GLN A 118 12.49 2.49 -4.06
CA GLN A 118 13.43 1.38 -3.97
C GLN A 118 12.85 0.10 -4.60
N ILE A 119 11.57 -0.22 -4.35
CA ILE A 119 10.91 -1.37 -5.01
C ILE A 119 10.89 -1.19 -6.53
N SER A 120 10.53 0.00 -7.00
CA SER A 120 10.53 0.32 -8.44
C SER A 120 11.92 0.12 -9.07
N ASN A 121 12.97 0.66 -8.43
CA ASN A 121 14.35 0.53 -8.90
C ASN A 121 14.86 -0.93 -8.87
N GLN A 122 14.59 -1.67 -7.79
CA GLN A 122 14.94 -3.09 -7.66
C GLN A 122 14.27 -3.94 -8.75
N THR A 123 13.02 -3.61 -9.09
CA THR A 123 12.24 -4.31 -10.11
C THR A 123 12.78 -4.03 -11.53
N ASN A 124 13.20 -2.79 -11.79
CA ASN A 124 13.72 -2.38 -13.10
C ASN A 124 15.14 -2.90 -13.37
N GLN A 125 16.00 -2.95 -12.35
CA GLN A 125 17.40 -3.38 -12.49
C GLN A 125 17.56 -4.90 -12.56
N SER A 126 16.65 -5.66 -11.95
CA SER A 126 16.75 -7.10 -11.95
C SER A 126 16.34 -7.68 -13.32
N GLN A 127 17.11 -8.65 -13.83
CA GLN A 127 16.65 -9.54 -14.91
C GLN A 127 15.62 -10.55 -14.37
N THR A 128 14.60 -10.04 -13.69
CA THR A 128 13.51 -10.85 -13.13
C THR A 128 12.51 -11.25 -14.21
N ASN A 129 11.81 -12.34 -13.94
CA ASN A 129 10.73 -12.86 -14.77
C ASN A 129 9.71 -11.75 -15.07
N VAL A 130 9.15 -11.75 -16.28
CA VAL A 130 8.14 -10.78 -16.73
C VAL A 130 6.94 -10.74 -15.76
N TYR A 131 6.58 -11.88 -15.16
CA TYR A 131 5.52 -11.96 -14.15
C TYR A 131 5.88 -11.23 -12.85
N ASP A 132 7.12 -11.35 -12.36
CA ASP A 132 7.57 -10.66 -11.16
C ASP A 132 7.60 -9.14 -11.35
N LYS A 133 7.99 -8.68 -12.55
CA LYS A 133 7.96 -7.26 -12.89
C LYS A 133 6.54 -6.70 -12.90
N ARG A 134 5.59 -7.43 -13.48
CA ARG A 134 4.17 -7.06 -13.46
C ARG A 134 3.61 -7.02 -12.04
N LEU A 135 3.90 -8.04 -11.23
CA LEU A 135 3.44 -8.11 -9.84
C LEU A 135 4.01 -6.97 -9.00
N ALA A 136 5.30 -6.70 -9.11
CA ALA A 136 5.94 -5.62 -8.38
C ALA A 136 5.39 -4.25 -8.79
N ASN A 137 5.13 -4.00 -10.08
CA ASN A 137 4.50 -2.75 -10.54
C ASN A 137 3.10 -2.54 -9.94
N ASN A 138 2.26 -3.58 -9.95
CA ASN A 138 0.94 -3.53 -9.31
C ASN A 138 1.05 -3.20 -7.82
N ILE A 139 2.04 -3.76 -7.13
CA ILE A 139 2.26 -3.53 -5.70
C ILE A 139 2.81 -2.12 -5.44
N VAL A 140 3.74 -1.63 -6.26
CA VAL A 140 4.22 -0.25 -6.23
C VAL A 140 3.05 0.72 -6.39
N GLN A 141 2.12 0.43 -7.29
CA GLN A 141 0.94 1.27 -7.48
C GLN A 141 -0.02 1.22 -6.29
N ALA A 142 -0.36 0.03 -5.81
CA ALA A 142 -1.24 -0.13 -4.65
C ALA A 142 -0.65 0.57 -3.42
N THR A 143 0.67 0.51 -3.24
CA THR A 143 1.37 1.17 -2.13
C THR A 143 1.52 2.66 -2.32
N ALA A 144 1.78 3.14 -3.54
CA ALA A 144 1.79 4.55 -3.88
C ALA A 144 0.41 5.17 -3.65
N SER A 145 -0.67 4.52 -4.07
CA SER A 145 -2.04 4.97 -3.81
C SER A 145 -2.35 5.01 -2.31
N ALA A 146 -1.97 3.98 -1.55
CA ALA A 146 -2.14 3.98 -0.09
C ALA A 146 -1.31 5.10 0.60
N LEU A 147 -0.10 5.38 0.11
CA LEU A 147 0.74 6.48 0.59
C LEU A 147 0.11 7.84 0.25
N GLN A 148 -0.44 8.00 -0.96
CA GLN A 148 -1.17 9.20 -1.36
C GLN A 148 -2.36 9.47 -0.43
N ASP A 149 -3.14 8.44 -0.12
CA ASP A 149 -4.27 8.53 0.81
C ASP A 149 -3.82 8.94 2.22
N LEU A 150 -2.71 8.39 2.72
CA LEU A 150 -2.13 8.79 4.01
C LEU A 150 -1.71 10.25 4.02
N THR A 151 -1.03 10.69 2.97
CA THR A 151 -0.61 12.08 2.78
C THR A 151 -1.81 13.03 2.73
N ILE A 152 -2.89 12.68 2.01
CA ILE A 152 -4.13 13.47 1.99
C ILE A 152 -4.74 13.55 3.39
N LYS A 153 -4.84 12.43 4.10
CA LYS A 153 -5.37 12.40 5.48
C LYS A 153 -4.54 13.27 6.43
N PHE A 154 -3.22 13.25 6.31
CA PHE A 154 -2.32 14.06 7.12
C PHE A 154 -2.51 15.55 6.84
N ARG A 155 -2.51 15.96 5.57
CA ARG A 155 -2.78 17.34 5.16
C ARG A 155 -4.14 17.83 5.65
N LYS A 156 -5.18 16.99 5.56
CA LYS A 156 -6.51 17.32 6.09
C LYS A 156 -6.49 17.51 7.61
N CYS A 157 -5.78 16.66 8.33
CA CYS A 157 -5.61 16.80 9.79
C CYS A 157 -4.91 18.12 10.14
N GLN A 158 -3.81 18.46 9.46
CA GLN A 158 -3.07 19.71 9.68
C GLN A 158 -3.89 20.94 9.27
N SER A 159 -4.60 20.89 8.14
CA SER A 159 -5.47 21.99 7.68
C SER A 159 -6.63 22.23 8.66
N ASN A 160 -7.27 21.18 9.16
CA ASN A 160 -8.30 21.32 10.20
C ASN A 160 -7.74 21.96 11.47
N TYR A 161 -6.53 21.58 11.88
CA TYR A 161 -5.86 22.17 13.04
C TYR A 161 -5.54 23.66 12.82
N LEU A 162 -4.96 23.99 11.65
CA LEU A 162 -4.68 25.35 11.22
C LEU A 162 -5.93 26.24 11.26
N HIS A 163 -7.05 25.77 10.70
CA HIS A 163 -8.31 26.51 10.71
C HIS A 163 -8.82 26.78 12.13
N LYS A 164 -8.74 25.79 13.04
CA LYS A 164 -9.13 25.97 14.44
C LYS A 164 -8.21 26.97 15.15
N LEU A 165 -6.91 26.94 14.86
CA LEU A 165 -5.93 27.88 15.42
C LEU A 165 -6.16 29.31 14.94
N GLN A 166 -6.43 29.50 13.64
CA GLN A 166 -6.80 30.78 13.05
C GLN A 166 -8.10 31.33 13.63
N ALA A 167 -9.14 30.49 13.76
CA ALA A 167 -10.41 30.90 14.37
C ALA A 167 -10.22 31.36 15.82
N ARG A 168 -9.35 30.69 16.59
CA ARG A 168 -9.01 31.12 17.96
C ARG A 168 -8.27 32.46 17.97
N LYS A 169 -7.32 32.69 17.06
CA LYS A 169 -6.63 33.98 16.89
C LYS A 169 -7.61 35.10 16.54
N GLU A 170 -8.51 34.87 15.58
CA GLU A 170 -9.52 35.86 15.19
C GLU A 170 -10.50 36.17 16.33
N ASN A 171 -10.94 35.16 17.06
CA ASN A 171 -11.82 35.36 18.21
C ASN A 171 -11.12 36.15 19.31
N PHE A 172 -9.84 35.86 19.59
CA PHE A 172 -9.04 36.64 20.53
C PHE A 172 -8.94 38.11 20.08
N ASN A 173 -8.64 38.36 18.81
CA ASN A 173 -8.54 39.70 18.23
C ASN A 173 -9.87 40.47 18.24
N LYS A 174 -11.01 39.78 18.15
CA LYS A 174 -12.35 40.39 18.24
C LYS A 174 -12.78 40.68 19.69
N THR A 175 -12.36 39.84 20.63
CA THR A 175 -12.73 39.98 22.05
C THR A 175 -11.85 41.01 22.76
N MET A 176 -10.65 41.26 22.22
CA MET A 176 -9.71 42.31 22.62
C MET A 176 -9.33 43.11 21.36
N PRO A 177 -10.22 43.94 20.80
CA PRO A 177 -9.82 44.89 19.76
C PRO A 177 -8.73 45.78 20.35
N ASP A 178 -7.74 46.17 19.55
CA ASP A 178 -6.79 47.23 19.91
C ASP A 178 -7.58 48.33 20.62
N MET A 179 -7.33 48.49 21.92
CA MET A 179 -7.84 49.63 22.66
C MET A 179 -7.03 50.81 22.12
N GLU A 180 -7.44 51.32 20.96
CA GLU A 180 -6.90 52.52 20.35
C GLU A 180 -7.04 53.60 21.41
N ILE A 181 -5.91 53.93 22.03
CA ILE A 181 -5.83 54.93 23.06
C ILE A 181 -6.09 56.27 22.37
N ASP A 182 -7.30 56.80 22.49
CA ASP A 182 -7.51 58.22 22.26
C ASP A 182 -6.84 58.98 23.42
N ILE A 183 -5.58 59.38 23.21
CA ILE A 183 -4.78 60.17 24.17
C ILE A 183 -5.32 61.60 24.30
N HIS A 184 -6.42 61.97 23.62
CA HIS A 184 -7.03 63.30 23.69
C HIS A 184 -8.26 63.39 24.61
N SER A 185 -8.21 62.86 25.84
CA SER A 185 -9.10 63.37 26.89
C SER A 185 -8.50 64.64 27.50
N ASN A 186 -8.87 65.79 26.94
CA ASN A 186 -8.62 67.11 27.52
C ASN A 186 -9.15 67.15 28.98
N PRO A 187 -8.39 67.61 30.00
CA PRO A 187 -8.86 67.68 31.39
C PRO A 187 -9.88 68.80 31.67
N PHE A 188 -10.35 69.51 30.63
CA PHE A 188 -11.27 70.63 30.74
C PHE A 188 -12.22 70.63 29.54
N GLY A 189 -13.46 70.16 29.73
CA GLY A 189 -14.48 70.18 28.68
C GLY A 189 -15.75 69.42 29.05
N ASP A 190 -16.68 70.15 29.67
CA ASP A 190 -18.12 69.95 29.81
C ASP A 190 -18.76 68.59 30.16
N GLN A 191 -19.56 68.68 31.24
CA GLN A 191 -20.64 67.78 31.60
C GLN A 191 -21.67 67.70 30.46
N ASP A 192 -21.90 66.49 29.96
CA ASP A 192 -23.23 65.88 29.88
C ASP A 192 -23.20 64.71 28.90
N SER A 193 -23.12 63.48 29.42
CA SER A 193 -23.82 62.32 28.86
C SER A 193 -23.65 61.11 29.77
N LYS A 194 -24.75 60.74 30.42
CA LYS A 194 -24.93 59.47 31.10
C LYS A 194 -24.92 58.34 30.05
N SER A 195 -23.80 57.64 29.91
CA SER A 195 -23.79 56.25 29.47
C SER A 195 -22.96 55.45 30.48
N ASN A 196 -23.65 54.63 31.27
CA ASN A 196 -23.04 53.62 32.13
C ASN A 196 -22.31 52.58 31.26
N PHE A 197 -21.07 52.89 30.86
CA PHE A 197 -20.10 51.88 30.51
C PHE A 197 -19.14 51.84 31.69
N ASP A 198 -19.07 50.68 32.37
CA ASP A 198 -18.15 50.43 33.46
C ASP A 198 -16.72 50.70 32.98
N GLN A 199 -16.26 51.93 33.17
CA GLN A 199 -14.90 52.35 32.91
C GLN A 199 -14.04 51.73 34.00
N ILE A 200 -13.64 50.48 33.78
CA ILE A 200 -12.57 49.85 34.55
C ILE A 200 -11.34 50.73 34.33
N SER A 201 -11.03 51.55 35.33
CA SER A 201 -9.82 52.36 35.39
C SER A 201 -8.63 51.43 35.59
N LEU A 202 -8.21 50.75 34.52
CA LEU A 202 -6.93 50.03 34.47
C LEU A 202 -5.82 51.07 34.67
N THR A 203 -4.88 50.81 35.56
CA THR A 203 -3.71 51.68 35.69
C THR A 203 -2.89 51.62 34.39
N SER A 204 -2.14 52.68 34.06
CA SER A 204 -1.28 52.67 32.86
C SER A 204 -0.30 51.50 32.85
N GLU A 205 0.06 50.98 34.01
CA GLU A 205 0.95 49.82 34.19
C GLU A 205 0.22 48.50 33.88
N ASP A 206 -1.04 48.34 34.33
CA ASP A 206 -1.89 47.20 33.96
C ASP A 206 -2.19 47.15 32.45
N GLN A 207 -2.41 48.31 31.83
CA GLN A 207 -2.69 48.41 30.40
C GLN A 207 -1.48 48.02 29.54
N LEU A 208 -0.27 48.43 29.96
CA LEU A 208 0.98 48.08 29.29
C LEU A 208 1.30 46.59 29.43
N GLN A 209 1.01 46.01 30.59
CA GLN A 209 1.16 44.58 30.85
C GLN A 209 0.18 43.73 30.03
N LEU A 210 -1.09 44.14 29.92
CA LEU A 210 -2.09 43.48 29.07
C LEU A 210 -1.71 43.53 27.59
N THR A 211 -1.25 44.69 27.11
CA THR A 211 -0.81 44.86 25.72
C THR A 211 0.41 43.99 25.42
N SER A 212 1.37 43.93 26.34
CA SER A 212 2.56 43.07 26.21
C SER A 212 2.19 41.58 26.15
N GLN A 213 1.27 41.12 27.00
CA GLN A 213 0.76 39.75 26.99
C GLN A 213 0.01 39.41 25.69
N ASN A 214 -0.78 40.35 25.16
CA ASN A 214 -1.49 40.19 23.90
C ASN A 214 -0.52 40.03 22.71
N VAL A 215 0.52 40.86 22.65
CA VAL A 215 1.55 40.77 21.59
C VAL A 215 2.28 39.44 21.65
N GLN A 216 2.69 38.99 22.85
CA GLN A 216 3.34 37.68 23.03
C GLN A 216 2.45 36.52 22.61
N PHE A 217 1.15 36.59 22.92
CA PHE A 217 0.18 35.58 22.50
C PHE A 217 0.07 35.51 20.96
N LEU A 218 -0.07 36.66 20.30
CA LEU A 218 -0.19 36.73 18.84
C LEU A 218 1.08 36.21 18.15
N GLU A 219 2.27 36.59 18.62
CA GLU A 219 3.54 36.13 18.08
C GLU A 219 3.69 34.61 18.20
N LYS A 220 3.35 34.05 19.36
CA LYS A 220 3.39 32.61 19.61
C LYS A 220 2.45 31.85 18.66
N ARG A 221 1.23 32.35 18.46
CA ARG A 221 0.26 31.76 17.52
C ARG A 221 0.74 31.86 16.07
N ASP A 222 1.37 32.97 15.68
CA ASP A 222 1.93 33.11 14.33
C ASP A 222 3.08 32.15 14.06
N LYS A 223 3.93 31.89 15.07
CA LYS A 223 4.97 30.86 14.98
C LYS A 223 4.36 29.47 14.78
N GLU A 224 3.34 29.13 15.56
CA GLU A 224 2.67 27.84 15.46
C GLU A 224 1.98 27.62 14.11
N ILE A 225 1.28 28.65 13.60
CA ILE A 225 0.69 28.67 12.26
C ILE A 225 1.77 28.40 11.20
N LYS A 226 2.94 29.05 11.30
CA LYS A 226 4.06 28.84 10.37
C LYS A 226 4.58 27.41 10.40
N GLU A 227 4.73 26.81 11.58
CA GLU A 227 5.18 25.41 11.70
C GLU A 227 4.18 24.43 11.06
N VAL A 228 2.87 24.64 11.28
CA VAL A 228 1.83 23.82 10.65
C VAL A 228 1.87 23.97 9.12
N LEU A 229 2.00 25.21 8.61
CA LEU A 229 2.11 25.47 7.18
C LEU A 229 3.34 24.79 6.56
N LYS A 230 4.49 24.86 7.24
CA LYS A 230 5.71 24.17 6.82
C LYS A 230 5.51 22.66 6.75
N SER A 231 4.85 22.06 7.73
CA SER A 231 4.56 20.62 7.72
C SER A 231 3.66 20.20 6.54
N ILE A 232 2.74 21.08 6.11
CA ILE A 232 1.88 20.86 4.95
C ILE A 232 2.70 20.96 3.66
N GLU A 233 3.64 21.92 3.59
CA GLU A 233 4.55 22.11 2.47
C GLU A 233 5.49 20.93 2.27
N ASP A 234 6.17 20.47 3.34
CA ASP A 234 7.09 19.31 3.30
C ASP A 234 6.39 18.06 2.75
N VAL A 235 5.15 17.83 3.17
CA VAL A 235 4.36 16.67 2.73
C VAL A 235 3.76 16.87 1.32
N ASN A 236 3.64 18.12 0.86
CA ASN A 236 3.11 18.42 -0.47
C ASN A 236 4.12 18.08 -1.59
N GLU A 237 5.42 18.13 -1.31
CA GLU A 237 6.44 17.60 -2.23
C GLU A 237 6.24 16.09 -2.43
N ILE A 238 6.20 15.33 -1.33
CA ILE A 238 5.93 13.88 -1.35
C ILE A 238 4.61 13.57 -2.06
N PHE A 239 3.56 14.37 -1.82
CA PHE A 239 2.26 14.21 -2.48
C PHE A 239 2.36 14.28 -4.01
N ARG A 240 3.08 15.28 -4.55
CA ARG A 240 3.22 15.46 -6.00
C ARG A 240 4.00 14.31 -6.62
N ASP A 241 5.07 13.87 -5.97
CA ASP A 241 5.90 12.77 -6.46
C ASP A 241 5.13 11.45 -6.48
N VAL A 242 4.39 11.15 -5.41
CA VAL A 242 3.55 9.96 -5.34
C VAL A 242 2.37 10.05 -6.33
N ALA A 243 1.76 11.23 -6.48
CA ALA A 243 0.70 11.43 -7.48
C ALA A 243 1.20 11.20 -8.91
N SER A 244 2.44 11.57 -9.23
CA SER A 244 3.08 11.28 -10.51
C SER A 244 3.26 9.77 -10.74
N ILE A 245 3.68 9.02 -9.71
CA ILE A 245 3.79 7.55 -9.77
C ILE A 245 2.42 6.91 -10.05
N VAL A 246 1.36 7.40 -9.42
CA VAL A 246 0.00 6.88 -9.63
C VAL A 246 -0.55 7.29 -11.01
N ALA A 247 -0.33 8.53 -11.44
CA ALA A 247 -0.84 9.06 -12.71
C ALA A 247 -0.18 8.42 -13.93
N SER A 248 1.13 8.14 -13.87
CA SER A 248 1.88 7.52 -14.97
C SER A 248 1.48 6.07 -15.28
N GLN A 249 0.73 5.41 -14.39
CA GLN A 249 0.38 3.99 -14.50
C GLN A 249 -1.06 3.71 -14.97
N GLY A 250 -1.88 4.75 -15.23
CA GLY A 250 -3.26 4.62 -15.70
C GLY A 250 -4.29 4.34 -14.59
N THR A 251 -5.55 4.07 -14.96
CA THR A 251 -6.59 3.75 -13.96
C THR A 251 -6.52 2.28 -13.52
N ILE A 252 -6.78 2.00 -12.23
CA ILE A 252 -6.79 0.63 -11.67
C ILE A 252 -7.72 -0.31 -12.46
N LEU A 253 -8.78 0.23 -13.08
CA LEU A 253 -9.74 -0.49 -13.93
C LEU A 253 -9.10 -1.01 -15.22
N ASP A 254 -8.27 -0.21 -15.89
CA ASP A 254 -7.57 -0.61 -17.12
C ASP A 254 -6.70 -1.85 -16.89
N GLN A 255 -6.14 -2.00 -15.69
CA GLN A 255 -5.27 -3.13 -15.36
C GLN A 255 -6.04 -4.42 -15.09
N ILE A 256 -7.23 -4.35 -14.49
CA ILE A 256 -8.08 -5.54 -14.29
C ILE A 256 -8.57 -6.04 -15.64
N ASP A 257 -9.08 -5.14 -16.47
CA ASP A 257 -9.58 -5.49 -17.81
C ASP A 257 -8.44 -6.04 -18.69
N TYR A 258 -7.26 -5.39 -18.67
CA TYR A 258 -6.06 -5.88 -19.36
C TYR A 258 -5.59 -7.25 -18.84
N ASN A 259 -5.59 -7.48 -17.53
CA ASN A 259 -5.17 -8.76 -16.96
C ASN A 259 -6.18 -9.88 -17.26
N ILE A 260 -7.48 -9.58 -17.26
CA ILE A 260 -8.53 -10.52 -17.66
C ILE A 260 -8.40 -10.84 -19.15
N GLU A 261 -8.20 -9.84 -20.01
CA GLU A 261 -8.01 -10.03 -21.45
C GLU A 261 -6.80 -10.93 -21.73
N ASN A 262 -5.68 -10.68 -21.07
CA ASN A 262 -4.50 -11.55 -21.16
C ASN A 262 -4.77 -12.97 -20.67
N ALA A 263 -5.53 -13.14 -19.58
CA ALA A 263 -5.90 -14.47 -19.08
C ALA A 263 -6.78 -15.21 -20.10
N VAL A 264 -7.73 -14.53 -20.74
CA VAL A 264 -8.56 -15.09 -21.80
C VAL A 264 -7.71 -15.54 -22.98
N ILE A 265 -6.76 -14.70 -23.43
CA ILE A 265 -5.83 -15.03 -24.52
C ILE A 265 -5.00 -16.28 -24.18
N GLN A 266 -4.44 -16.35 -22.96
CA GLN A 266 -3.66 -17.51 -22.52
C GLN A 266 -4.49 -18.80 -22.44
N VAL A 267 -5.74 -18.72 -21.99
CA VAL A 267 -6.65 -19.87 -21.93
C VAL A 267 -6.98 -20.38 -23.34
N GLU A 268 -7.25 -19.47 -24.30
CA GLU A 268 -7.53 -19.88 -25.69
C GLU A 268 -6.30 -20.51 -26.34
N GLN A 269 -5.09 -19.97 -26.10
CA GLN A 269 -3.84 -20.60 -26.55
C GLN A 269 -3.64 -21.98 -25.90
N GLY A 270 -3.87 -22.11 -24.59
CA GLY A 270 -3.79 -23.38 -23.87
C GLY A 270 -4.74 -24.44 -24.43
N LYS A 271 -5.96 -24.05 -24.80
CA LYS A 271 -6.94 -24.91 -25.48
C LYS A 271 -6.44 -25.37 -26.86
N GLN A 272 -5.84 -24.49 -27.65
CA GLN A 272 -5.24 -24.87 -28.93
C GLN A 272 -4.08 -25.86 -28.76
N HIS A 273 -3.22 -25.66 -27.76
CA HIS A 273 -2.14 -26.59 -27.44
C HIS A 273 -2.67 -27.97 -26.99
N LEU A 274 -3.73 -28.00 -26.19
CA LEU A 274 -4.40 -29.25 -25.80
C LEU A 274 -5.01 -29.97 -27.01
N GLN A 275 -5.67 -29.25 -27.91
CA GLN A 275 -6.22 -29.83 -29.14
C GLN A 275 -5.13 -30.46 -30.00
N LYS A 276 -4.03 -29.74 -30.24
CA LYS A 276 -2.87 -30.26 -30.97
C LYS A 276 -2.30 -31.50 -30.28
N ALA A 277 -2.14 -31.48 -28.95
CA ALA A 277 -1.64 -32.63 -28.20
C ALA A 277 -2.55 -33.87 -28.33
N VAL A 278 -3.87 -33.69 -28.32
CA VAL A 278 -4.84 -34.77 -28.54
C VAL A 278 -4.73 -35.33 -29.96
N GLU A 279 -4.60 -34.47 -30.97
CA GLU A 279 -4.40 -34.90 -32.36
C GLU A 279 -3.09 -35.68 -32.55
N HIS A 280 -1.99 -35.19 -31.96
CA HIS A 280 -0.70 -35.89 -31.95
C HIS A 280 -0.81 -37.27 -31.29
N LYS A 281 -1.49 -37.37 -30.13
CA LYS A 281 -1.73 -38.66 -29.45
C LYS A 281 -2.54 -39.62 -30.32
N LYS A 282 -3.62 -39.14 -30.95
CA LYS A 282 -4.47 -39.95 -31.84
C LYS A 282 -3.68 -40.47 -33.05
N ARG A 283 -2.79 -39.64 -33.63
CA ARG A 283 -1.93 -40.03 -34.75
C ARG A 283 -0.87 -41.06 -34.32
N GLY A 284 -0.27 -40.90 -33.14
CA GLY A 284 0.68 -41.86 -32.58
C GLY A 284 0.08 -43.25 -32.36
N LEU A 285 -1.19 -43.33 -31.92
CA LEU A 285 -1.90 -44.61 -31.78
C LEU A 285 -2.12 -45.31 -33.13
N LYS A 286 -2.46 -44.54 -34.19
CA LYS A 286 -2.59 -45.09 -35.55
C LYS A 286 -1.28 -45.65 -36.08
N PHE A 287 -0.17 -44.94 -35.86
CA PHE A 287 1.17 -45.42 -36.25
C PHE A 287 1.56 -46.71 -35.52
N LYS A 288 1.29 -46.82 -34.22
CA LYS A 288 1.56 -48.06 -33.45
C LYS A 288 0.79 -49.26 -34.02
N LEU A 289 -0.48 -49.08 -34.38
CA LEU A 289 -1.29 -50.15 -34.98
C LEU A 289 -0.74 -50.60 -36.35
N ILE A 290 -0.33 -49.65 -37.20
CA ILE A 290 0.29 -49.96 -38.50
C ILE A 290 1.59 -50.75 -38.30
N LEU A 291 2.42 -50.34 -37.34
CA LEU A 291 3.71 -50.99 -37.06
C LEU A 291 3.52 -52.43 -36.54
N ILE A 292 2.51 -52.67 -35.69
CA ILE A 292 2.13 -54.03 -35.27
C ILE A 292 1.67 -54.86 -36.47
N GLY A 293 0.83 -54.30 -37.36
CA GLY A 293 0.35 -55.00 -38.56
C GLY A 293 1.48 -55.44 -39.50
N ILE A 294 2.48 -54.58 -39.71
CA ILE A 294 3.68 -54.91 -40.52
C ILE A 294 4.45 -56.07 -39.86
N GLY A 295 4.65 -56.02 -38.54
CA GLY A 295 5.34 -57.09 -37.80
C GLY A 295 4.66 -58.45 -37.93
N VAL A 296 3.32 -58.50 -37.83
CA VAL A 296 2.55 -59.75 -38.01
C VAL A 296 2.66 -60.27 -39.44
N SER A 297 2.61 -59.40 -40.45
CA SER A 297 2.75 -59.79 -41.86
C SER A 297 4.11 -60.43 -42.15
N ILE A 298 5.20 -59.84 -41.64
CA ILE A 298 6.56 -60.39 -41.78
C ILE A 298 6.65 -61.79 -41.12
N LEU A 299 6.07 -61.95 -39.92
CA LEU A 299 6.07 -63.22 -39.20
C LEU A 299 5.34 -64.32 -40.00
N LEU A 300 4.17 -64.01 -40.57
CA LEU A 300 3.43 -64.94 -41.42
C LEU A 300 4.20 -65.32 -42.69
N PHE A 301 4.91 -64.37 -43.30
CA PHE A 301 5.72 -64.62 -44.49
C PHE A 301 6.89 -65.58 -44.21
N ILE A 302 7.56 -65.41 -43.08
CA ILE A 302 8.65 -66.31 -42.63
C ILE A 302 8.11 -67.73 -42.41
N ILE A 303 6.95 -67.86 -41.77
CA ILE A 303 6.30 -69.17 -41.54
C ILE A 303 5.95 -69.82 -42.89
N PHE A 304 5.38 -69.07 -43.83
CA PHE A 304 5.01 -69.57 -45.15
C PHE A 304 6.22 -70.11 -45.93
N ILE A 305 7.33 -69.36 -45.96
CA ILE A 305 8.57 -69.82 -46.61
C ILE A 305 9.09 -71.11 -45.93
N THR A 306 9.04 -71.15 -44.60
CA THR A 306 9.54 -72.31 -43.84
C THR A 306 8.69 -73.56 -44.11
N VAL A 307 7.37 -73.42 -44.25
CA VAL A 307 6.47 -74.53 -44.58
C VAL A 307 6.64 -75.00 -46.02
N ILE A 308 6.83 -74.09 -46.97
CA ILE A 308 7.09 -74.44 -48.39
C ILE A 308 8.47 -75.06 -48.60
N SER A 309 9.46 -74.64 -47.81
CA SER A 309 10.81 -75.18 -47.88
C SER A 309 10.94 -76.59 -47.29
N ARG A 310 9.91 -77.10 -46.62
CA ARG A 310 9.91 -78.38 -45.91
C ARG A 310 9.11 -79.43 -46.67
#